data_AF-A0AAU1HHT3-F1
#
_entry.id   AF-A0AAU1HHT3-F1
#
_cell.length_a   1.000
_cell.length_b   1.000
_cell.length_c   1.000
_cell.angle_alpha   90.00
_cell.angle_beta   90.00
_cell.angle_gamma   90.00
#
_symmetry.space_group_name_H-M   'P 1'
#
loop_
_entity.id
_entity.type
_entity.pdbx_description
1 polymer ?
#
loop_
_entity_poly.entity_id
_entity_poly.type
_entity_poly.pdbx_seq_one_letter_code
_entity_poly.pdbx_strand_id
1 'polypeptide(L)'
;MTAFDSTGGMPQLWEMQEVASDTPSGDGIVQIEMAGGTRTLRRTGAVFEDTTTFFAAAGTWEKWHFISAGPADLPIYHPMHIHLMNFQVIERRAVDGSGLDVSAGRTRKPLTLGAQMPVAPEESGWKDTITVTANSLVTVAGRLADQTGKVMYHCHILSHEDEGMMRPFVIMPPAVHEIHAMSMGMNGAMGAGGKKGMHSGMTM
;
A
#
# COMPACT_ATOMS: atom_id res chain seq x y z
N MET A 1 2.83 1.67 -2.01
CA MET A 1 4.03 1.41 -2.83
C MET A 1 4.77 2.72 -3.00
N THR A 2 6.08 2.75 -2.73
CA THR A 2 6.93 3.92 -2.96
C THR A 2 7.62 3.76 -4.31
N ALA A 3 7.34 4.69 -5.22
CA ALA A 3 7.86 4.72 -6.59
C ALA A 3 8.24 6.15 -6.95
N PHE A 4 8.32 6.47 -8.24
CA PHE A 4 8.58 7.83 -8.72
C PHE A 4 7.49 8.27 -9.69
N ASP A 5 7.39 9.57 -9.90
CA ASP A 5 6.59 10.16 -10.96
C ASP A 5 7.07 9.73 -12.36
N SER A 6 6.30 10.05 -13.39
CA SER A 6 6.63 9.66 -14.78
C SER A 6 7.96 10.23 -15.29
N THR A 7 8.49 11.26 -14.64
CA THR A 7 9.80 11.86 -14.98
C THR A 7 10.96 11.16 -14.27
N GLY A 8 10.67 10.34 -13.25
CA GLY A 8 11.65 9.71 -12.38
C GLY A 8 12.29 10.68 -11.38
N GLY A 9 11.80 11.92 -11.31
CA GLY A 9 12.40 13.02 -10.56
C GLY A 9 11.89 13.11 -9.13
N MET A 10 10.59 12.86 -8.91
CA MET A 10 9.95 13.01 -7.59
C MET A 10 9.42 11.69 -7.06
N PRO A 11 9.74 11.31 -5.81
CA PRO A 11 9.15 10.14 -5.18
C PRO A 11 7.63 10.26 -5.03
N GLN A 12 6.93 9.15 -5.18
CA GLN A 12 5.47 9.07 -5.05
C GLN A 12 5.04 7.95 -4.11
N LEU A 13 3.86 8.13 -3.51
CA LEU A 13 3.20 7.13 -2.68
C LEU A 13 1.97 6.59 -3.39
N TRP A 14 2.14 5.48 -4.10
CA TRP A 14 1.04 4.80 -4.77
C TRP A 14 0.25 3.94 -3.79
N GLU A 15 -1.00 4.27 -3.56
CA GLU A 15 -1.96 3.38 -2.92
C GLU A 15 -2.42 2.33 -3.93
N MET A 16 -2.36 1.06 -3.55
CA MET A 16 -2.54 -0.08 -4.45
C MET A 16 -3.64 -0.99 -3.94
N GLN A 17 -4.56 -1.39 -4.81
CA GLN A 17 -5.64 -2.33 -4.50
C GLN A 17 -5.51 -3.58 -5.36
N GLU A 18 -5.67 -4.77 -4.77
CA GLU A 18 -5.71 -6.02 -5.53
C GLU A 18 -6.94 -6.06 -6.45
N VAL A 19 -6.70 -6.48 -7.69
CA VAL A 19 -7.70 -6.63 -8.74
C VAL A 19 -7.58 -8.03 -9.36
N ALA A 20 -8.54 -8.41 -10.21
CA ALA A 20 -8.53 -9.70 -10.88
C ALA A 20 -7.20 -9.94 -11.64
N SER A 21 -6.70 -11.17 -11.61
CA SER A 21 -5.39 -11.53 -12.17
C SER A 21 -5.31 -11.39 -13.70
N ASP A 22 -6.46 -11.39 -14.38
CA ASP A 22 -6.62 -11.19 -15.82
C ASP A 22 -6.81 -9.71 -16.21
N THR A 23 -6.72 -8.78 -15.26
CA THR A 23 -6.78 -7.33 -15.54
C THR A 23 -5.70 -6.97 -16.57
N PRO A 24 -6.07 -6.38 -17.72
CA PRO A 24 -5.10 -5.99 -18.74
C PRO A 24 -4.03 -5.05 -18.17
N SER A 25 -2.79 -5.21 -18.61
CA SER A 25 -1.72 -4.25 -18.31
C SER A 25 -2.08 -2.86 -18.82
N GLY A 26 -1.76 -1.83 -18.04
CA GLY A 26 -2.01 -0.43 -18.32
C GLY A 26 -1.39 0.44 -17.24
N ASP A 27 -1.50 1.77 -17.37
CA ASP A 27 -1.07 2.70 -16.32
C ASP A 27 -1.71 2.34 -14.97
N GLY A 28 -0.90 2.35 -13.92
CA GLY A 28 -1.28 1.97 -12.57
C GLY A 28 -1.40 0.46 -12.32
N ILE A 29 -1.17 -0.41 -13.32
CA ILE A 29 -1.22 -1.86 -13.13
C ILE A 29 0.16 -2.40 -12.78
N VAL A 30 0.29 -2.92 -11.57
CA VAL A 30 1.53 -3.49 -11.01
C VAL A 30 1.29 -4.93 -10.65
N GLN A 31 2.14 -5.82 -11.15
CA GLN A 31 2.12 -7.24 -10.82
C GLN A 31 3.26 -7.59 -9.88
N ILE A 32 2.97 -8.44 -8.89
CA ILE A 32 3.95 -8.91 -7.92
C ILE A 32 3.84 -10.43 -7.85
N GLU A 33 4.94 -11.11 -8.09
CA GLU A 33 5.06 -12.55 -7.90
C GLU A 33 5.27 -12.86 -6.41
N MET A 34 4.34 -13.63 -5.85
CA MET A 34 4.35 -14.03 -4.45
C MET A 34 4.20 -15.55 -4.35
N ALA A 35 4.48 -16.09 -3.16
CA ALA A 35 4.15 -17.48 -2.86
C ALA A 35 2.64 -17.71 -3.08
N GLY A 36 2.29 -18.64 -3.97
CA GLY A 36 0.89 -18.93 -4.33
C GLY A 36 0.38 -18.21 -5.59
N GLY A 37 1.22 -17.44 -6.28
CA GLY A 37 0.91 -16.88 -7.61
C GLY A 37 1.15 -15.38 -7.73
N THR A 38 0.87 -14.85 -8.92
CA THR A 38 1.00 -13.42 -9.21
C THR A 38 -0.21 -12.64 -8.70
N ARG A 39 0.03 -11.63 -7.87
CA ARG A 39 -0.94 -10.61 -7.47
C ARG A 39 -0.95 -9.50 -8.51
N THR A 40 -2.12 -9.07 -8.95
CA THR A 40 -2.28 -7.90 -9.82
C THR A 40 -2.90 -6.78 -9.02
N LEU A 41 -2.24 -5.63 -8.98
CA LEU A 41 -2.63 -4.47 -8.21
C LEU A 41 -2.94 -3.30 -9.15
N ARG A 42 -3.94 -2.51 -8.82
CA ARG A 42 -4.26 -1.23 -9.47
C ARG A 42 -3.94 -0.08 -8.52
N ARG A 43 -3.27 0.95 -9.04
CA ARG A 43 -3.09 2.22 -8.35
C ARG A 43 -4.44 2.93 -8.21
N THR A 44 -4.82 3.25 -6.97
CA THR A 44 -6.07 3.98 -6.65
C THR A 44 -5.82 5.43 -6.21
N GLY A 45 -4.57 5.76 -5.87
CA GLY A 45 -4.12 7.13 -5.62
C GLY A 45 -2.59 7.20 -5.65
N ALA A 46 -2.05 8.38 -5.92
CA ALA A 46 -0.61 8.63 -6.03
C ALA A 46 -0.17 9.90 -5.29
N VAL A 47 -1.06 10.88 -5.15
CA VAL A 47 -0.83 12.17 -4.47
C VAL A 47 -1.88 12.45 -3.41
N PHE A 48 -1.68 13.46 -2.59
CA PHE A 48 -2.55 13.78 -1.45
C PHE A 48 -4.00 14.07 -1.86
N GLU A 49 -4.18 14.76 -2.98
CA GLU A 49 -5.46 15.25 -3.50
C GLU A 49 -6.31 14.15 -4.14
N ASP A 50 -5.72 13.00 -4.49
CA ASP A 50 -6.48 11.89 -5.06
C ASP A 50 -7.52 11.38 -4.07
N THR A 51 -8.62 10.83 -4.62
CA THR A 51 -9.75 10.33 -3.83
C THR A 51 -9.28 9.37 -2.73
N THR A 52 -9.78 9.55 -1.51
CA THR A 52 -9.47 8.63 -0.39
C THR A 52 -10.12 7.28 -0.66
N THR A 53 -9.32 6.22 -0.69
CA THR A 53 -9.80 4.86 -0.97
C THR A 53 -9.57 3.87 0.18
N PHE A 54 -8.86 4.29 1.23
CA PHE A 54 -8.63 3.47 2.42
C PHE A 54 -9.53 3.89 3.59
N PHE A 55 -10.40 2.95 3.97
CA PHE A 55 -11.34 3.05 5.07
C PHE A 55 -11.17 1.88 6.02
N ALA A 56 -10.90 2.15 7.30
CA ALA A 56 -10.69 1.14 8.33
C ALA A 56 -11.59 1.39 9.55
N ALA A 57 -11.82 0.36 10.35
CA ALA A 57 -12.60 0.47 11.57
C ALA A 57 -11.69 0.80 12.77
N ALA A 58 -12.17 1.67 13.67
CA ALA A 58 -11.43 1.98 14.90
C ALA A 58 -11.18 0.73 15.74
N GLY A 59 -10.00 0.65 16.35
CA GLY A 59 -9.63 -0.44 17.25
C GLY A 59 -9.31 -1.78 16.58
N THR A 60 -9.37 -1.90 15.24
CA THR A 60 -9.02 -3.15 14.53
C THR A 60 -7.51 -3.31 14.35
N TRP A 61 -7.10 -4.56 14.16
CA TRP A 61 -5.74 -4.88 13.75
C TRP A 61 -5.63 -4.84 12.24
N GLU A 62 -4.59 -4.19 11.75
CA GLU A 62 -4.31 -4.05 10.33
C GLU A 62 -2.90 -4.56 10.03
N LYS A 63 -2.72 -5.09 8.83
CA LYS A 63 -1.41 -5.49 8.29
C LYS A 63 -1.16 -4.73 6.99
N TRP A 64 -0.10 -3.93 6.98
CA TRP A 64 0.23 -3.05 5.87
C TRP A 64 1.53 -3.48 5.22
N HIS A 65 1.58 -3.43 3.89
CA HIS A 65 2.76 -3.74 3.10
C HIS A 65 3.29 -2.46 2.44
N PHE A 66 4.46 -2.01 2.87
CA PHE A 66 5.22 -0.99 2.15
C PHE A 66 6.17 -1.67 1.18
N ILE A 67 5.97 -1.40 -0.11
CA ILE A 67 6.82 -1.94 -1.18
C ILE A 67 7.50 -0.77 -1.85
N SER A 68 8.83 -0.77 -1.83
CA SER A 68 9.67 0.13 -2.61
C SER A 68 10.15 -0.58 -3.85
N ALA A 69 9.95 0.05 -5.01
CA ALA A 69 10.52 -0.40 -6.27
C ALA A 69 10.96 0.83 -7.06
N GLY A 70 12.22 0.82 -7.49
CA GLY A 70 12.82 1.94 -8.20
C GLY A 70 14.15 1.53 -8.84
N PRO A 71 14.82 2.47 -9.54
CA PRO A 71 16.12 2.20 -10.17
C PRO A 71 17.12 1.64 -9.15
N ALA A 72 17.90 0.62 -9.56
CA ALA A 72 18.80 -0.10 -8.66
C ALA A 72 19.91 0.78 -8.06
N ASP A 73 20.32 1.82 -8.80
CA ASP A 73 21.45 2.68 -8.42
C ASP A 73 21.03 3.92 -7.61
N LEU A 74 19.74 4.09 -7.32
CA LEU A 74 19.26 5.19 -6.50
C LEU A 74 19.13 4.74 -5.04
N PRO A 75 19.89 5.35 -4.11
CA PRO A 75 19.65 5.14 -2.69
C PRO A 75 18.30 5.75 -2.33
N ILE A 76 17.34 4.89 -2.02
CA ILE A 76 15.99 5.27 -1.62
C ILE A 76 15.81 4.94 -0.15
N TYR A 77 15.39 5.93 0.63
CA TYR A 77 15.01 5.77 2.03
C TYR A 77 13.76 6.61 2.29
N HIS A 78 12.64 5.94 2.53
CA HIS A 78 11.39 6.59 2.89
C HIS A 78 11.01 6.20 4.32
N PRO A 79 11.19 7.08 5.32
CA PRO A 79 10.61 6.87 6.64
C PRO A 79 9.09 7.00 6.54
N MET A 80 8.39 5.88 6.47
CA MET A 80 6.93 5.85 6.34
C MET A 80 6.30 5.94 7.73
N HIS A 81 5.53 7.00 7.96
CA HIS A 81 4.78 7.26 9.18
C HIS A 81 3.29 6.98 8.98
N ILE A 82 2.62 6.42 10.00
CA ILE A 82 1.18 6.17 10.01
C ILE A 82 0.57 6.83 11.24
N HIS A 83 -0.35 7.77 11.03
CA HIS A 83 -1.08 8.40 12.12
C HIS A 83 -2.00 7.39 12.81
N LEU A 84 -2.12 7.48 14.14
CA LEU A 84 -3.07 6.70 14.95
C LEU A 84 -2.93 5.17 14.84
N MET A 85 -1.73 4.67 14.53
CA MET A 85 -1.40 3.24 14.60
C MET A 85 0.00 3.03 15.16
N ASN A 86 0.08 2.39 16.32
CA ASN A 86 1.35 1.77 16.73
C ASN A 86 1.43 0.39 16.09
N PHE A 87 2.56 0.06 15.51
CA PHE A 87 2.79 -1.20 14.81
C PHE A 87 4.14 -1.82 15.16
N GLN A 88 4.27 -3.13 14.89
CA GLN A 88 5.54 -3.84 14.87
C GLN A 88 5.89 -4.22 13.43
N VAL A 89 7.18 -4.27 13.13
CA VAL A 89 7.67 -4.85 11.87
C VAL A 89 7.62 -6.37 12.01
N ILE A 90 6.93 -7.05 11.10
CA ILE A 90 6.79 -8.51 11.12
C ILE A 90 7.57 -9.19 9.99
N GLU A 91 7.94 -8.45 8.94
CA GLU A 91 8.63 -9.00 7.78
C GLU A 91 9.43 -7.94 7.03
N ARG A 92 10.62 -8.33 6.56
CA ARG A 92 11.39 -7.61 5.54
C ARG A 92 11.76 -8.56 4.41
N ARG A 93 11.73 -8.08 3.16
CA ARG A 93 12.22 -8.81 1.98
C ARG A 93 12.92 -7.87 1.02
N ALA A 94 13.86 -8.39 0.23
CA ALA A 94 14.31 -7.71 -0.98
C ALA A 94 13.21 -7.79 -2.07
N VAL A 95 13.18 -6.80 -2.96
CA VAL A 95 12.27 -6.73 -4.11
C VAL A 95 13.11 -6.58 -5.38
N ASP A 96 12.92 -7.45 -6.37
CA ASP A 96 13.39 -7.16 -7.73
C ASP A 96 12.42 -6.18 -8.40
N GLY A 97 12.79 -4.90 -8.36
CA GLY A 97 12.06 -3.78 -8.96
C GLY A 97 12.21 -3.67 -10.48
N SER A 98 13.07 -4.46 -11.14
CA SER A 98 13.46 -4.25 -12.55
C SER A 98 12.32 -4.40 -13.57
N GLY A 99 11.19 -4.96 -13.14
CA GLY A 99 9.97 -5.04 -13.92
C GLY A 99 9.15 -3.76 -13.99
N LEU A 100 9.38 -2.80 -13.09
CA LEU A 100 8.65 -1.54 -13.05
C LEU A 100 9.12 -0.60 -14.17
N ASP A 101 8.19 -0.20 -15.02
CA ASP A 101 8.33 0.93 -15.93
C ASP A 101 7.70 2.16 -15.27
N VAL A 102 8.55 2.96 -14.64
CA VAL A 102 8.16 4.18 -13.91
C VAL A 102 7.49 5.17 -14.86
N SER A 103 8.05 5.35 -16.06
CA SER A 103 7.53 6.30 -17.05
C SER A 103 6.11 5.94 -17.53
N ALA A 104 5.83 4.64 -17.65
CA ALA A 104 4.53 4.13 -18.03
C ALA A 104 3.62 3.78 -16.83
N GLY A 105 4.08 4.01 -15.60
CA GLY A 105 3.31 3.77 -14.37
C GLY A 105 2.90 2.31 -14.15
N ARG A 106 3.62 1.32 -14.71
CA ARG A 106 3.17 -0.08 -14.77
C ARG A 106 4.30 -1.08 -14.73
N THR A 107 4.00 -2.36 -14.46
CA THR A 107 4.99 -3.44 -14.61
C THR A 107 5.00 -4.04 -16.02
N ARG A 108 6.20 -4.23 -16.60
CA ARG A 108 6.44 -4.99 -17.85
C ARG A 108 6.65 -6.48 -17.60
N LYS A 109 7.16 -6.81 -16.42
CA LYS A 109 7.22 -8.15 -15.82
C LYS A 109 6.90 -8.02 -14.33
N PRO A 110 6.37 -9.05 -13.66
CA PRO A 110 6.09 -8.98 -12.23
C PRO A 110 7.33 -8.60 -11.41
N LEU A 111 7.12 -7.81 -10.36
CA LEU A 111 8.11 -7.64 -9.30
C LEU A 111 8.28 -8.97 -8.56
N THR A 112 9.49 -9.35 -8.16
CA THR A 112 9.69 -10.59 -7.40
C THR A 112 10.17 -10.29 -5.98
N LEU A 113 9.80 -11.15 -5.03
CA LEU A 113 10.17 -11.01 -3.63
C LEU A 113 11.27 -12.01 -3.27
N GLY A 114 12.33 -11.53 -2.64
CA GLY A 114 13.38 -12.36 -2.07
C GLY A 114 12.93 -13.14 -0.82
N ALA A 115 13.88 -13.86 -0.24
CA ALA A 115 13.67 -14.51 1.05
C ALA A 115 13.37 -13.48 2.15
N GLN A 116 12.61 -13.93 3.16
CA GLN A 116 12.39 -13.13 4.36
C GLN A 116 13.71 -12.91 5.11
N MET A 117 13.97 -11.66 5.46
CA MET A 117 15.10 -11.23 6.25
C MET A 117 14.70 -11.08 7.72
N PRO A 118 15.62 -11.28 8.67
CA PRO A 118 15.35 -11.02 10.07
C PRO A 118 15.02 -9.54 10.30
N VAL A 119 14.06 -9.27 11.17
CA VAL A 119 13.78 -7.92 11.67
C VAL A 119 14.93 -7.52 12.60
N ALA A 120 15.50 -6.33 12.38
CA ALA A 120 16.61 -5.86 13.19
C ALA A 120 16.18 -5.65 14.65
N PRO A 121 17.06 -5.88 15.65
CA PRO A 121 16.71 -5.73 17.06
C PRO A 121 16.07 -4.37 17.40
N GLU A 122 16.59 -3.28 16.82
CA GLU A 122 16.11 -1.91 16.99
C GLU A 122 14.75 -1.64 16.32
N GLU A 123 14.26 -2.56 15.48
CA GLU A 123 12.96 -2.49 14.82
C GLU A 123 11.92 -3.45 15.42
N SER A 124 12.32 -4.28 16.39
CA SER A 124 11.47 -5.32 16.98
C SER A 124 10.41 -4.79 17.96
N GLY A 125 10.55 -3.54 18.40
CA GLY A 125 9.60 -2.87 19.30
C GLY A 125 8.40 -2.25 18.59
N TRP A 126 7.60 -1.51 19.36
CA TRP A 126 6.51 -0.69 18.84
C TRP A 126 7.05 0.56 18.14
N LYS A 127 6.49 0.87 16.98
CA LYS A 127 6.87 2.00 16.13
C LYS A 127 5.62 2.68 15.58
N ASP A 128 5.78 3.92 15.14
CA ASP A 128 4.82 4.64 14.29
C ASP A 128 5.43 5.03 12.94
N THR A 129 6.75 4.87 12.80
CA THR A 129 7.55 5.30 11.65
C THR A 129 8.59 4.24 11.33
N ILE A 130 8.68 3.81 10.07
CA ILE A 130 9.63 2.77 9.63
C ILE A 130 10.33 3.14 8.33
N THR A 131 11.65 2.92 8.27
CA THR A 131 12.42 3.15 7.06
C THR A 131 12.17 2.03 6.05
N VAL A 132 11.61 2.41 4.91
CA VAL A 132 11.49 1.58 3.71
C VAL A 132 12.67 1.91 2.81
N THR A 133 13.60 0.96 2.70
CA THR A 133 14.81 1.11 1.86
C THR A 133 14.50 0.80 0.40
N ALA A 134 15.40 1.19 -0.50
CA ALA A 134 15.32 0.85 -1.92
C ALA A 134 15.04 -0.63 -2.14
N ASN A 135 14.12 -0.92 -3.08
CA ASN A 135 13.89 -2.27 -3.57
C ASN A 135 13.65 -3.26 -2.43
N SER A 136 12.76 -2.90 -1.51
CA SER A 136 12.42 -3.68 -0.33
C SER A 136 10.93 -3.71 -0.06
N LEU A 137 10.49 -4.79 0.59
CA LEU A 137 9.17 -4.91 1.18
C LEU A 137 9.33 -4.89 2.70
N VAL A 138 8.52 -4.07 3.36
CA VAL A 138 8.37 -4.03 4.81
C VAL A 138 6.91 -4.30 5.14
N THR A 139 6.64 -5.37 5.88
CA THR A 139 5.30 -5.64 6.41
C THR A 139 5.24 -5.21 7.87
N VAL A 140 4.25 -4.38 8.19
CA VAL A 140 3.94 -3.98 9.56
C VAL A 140 2.58 -4.51 9.97
N ALA A 141 2.42 -4.84 11.25
CA ALA A 141 1.13 -5.19 11.84
C ALA A 141 0.91 -4.37 13.12
N GLY A 142 -0.25 -3.75 13.24
CA GLY A 142 -0.55 -2.83 14.32
C GLY A 142 -2.04 -2.74 14.59
N ARG A 143 -2.40 -2.07 15.68
CA ARG A 143 -3.78 -1.81 16.05
C ARG A 143 -4.09 -0.34 15.85
N LEU A 144 -5.13 -0.06 15.07
CA LEU A 144 -5.66 1.30 14.93
C LEU A 144 -6.18 1.81 16.26
N ALA A 145 -5.97 3.09 16.53
CA ALA A 145 -6.49 3.72 17.73
C ALA A 145 -8.04 3.75 17.73
N ASP A 146 -8.62 4.01 18.90
CA ASP A 146 -10.08 4.09 19.04
C ASP A 146 -10.64 5.43 18.50
N GLN A 147 -9.78 6.42 18.25
CA GLN A 147 -10.14 7.70 17.64
C GLN A 147 -10.52 7.52 16.17
N THR A 148 -11.62 8.17 15.78
CA THR A 148 -12.14 8.17 14.41
C THR A 148 -11.88 9.50 13.72
N GLY A 149 -11.63 9.47 12.41
CA GLY A 149 -11.43 10.68 11.62
C GLY A 149 -10.64 10.42 10.34
N LYS A 150 -10.47 11.48 9.54
CA LYS A 150 -9.55 11.48 8.41
C LYS A 150 -8.14 11.79 8.93
N VAL A 151 -7.22 10.87 8.70
CA VAL A 151 -5.83 10.94 9.15
C VAL A 151 -4.88 10.57 8.03
N MET A 152 -3.57 10.66 8.27
CA MET A 152 -2.55 10.55 7.22
C MET A 152 -1.63 9.35 7.40
N TYR A 153 -1.10 8.88 6.29
CA TYR A 153 0.14 8.11 6.25
C TYR A 153 1.02 8.70 5.14
N HIS A 154 2.31 8.88 5.42
CA HIS A 154 3.19 9.65 4.54
C HIS A 154 4.67 9.32 4.74
N CYS A 155 5.49 9.76 3.79
CA CYS A 155 6.92 9.86 4.01
C CYS A 155 7.20 11.02 4.96
N HIS A 156 8.05 10.81 5.96
CA HIS A 156 8.42 11.83 6.95
C HIS A 156 9.66 12.65 6.52
N ILE A 157 10.06 12.56 5.25
CA ILE A 157 10.96 13.54 4.63
C ILE A 157 10.07 14.68 4.14
N LEU A 158 10.16 15.83 4.79
CA LEU A 158 9.23 16.96 4.57
C LEU A 158 9.12 17.38 3.09
N SER A 159 10.25 17.41 2.37
CA SER A 159 10.25 17.73 0.95
C SER A 159 9.55 16.68 0.07
N HIS A 160 9.43 15.43 0.52
CA HIS A 160 8.62 14.42 -0.17
C HIS A 160 7.15 14.52 0.26
N GLU A 161 6.90 14.77 1.54
CA GLU A 161 5.56 14.98 2.11
C GLU A 161 4.82 16.11 1.39
N ASP A 162 5.45 17.29 1.33
CA ASP A 162 4.90 18.51 0.72
C ASP A 162 4.70 18.37 -0.80
N GLU A 163 5.48 17.49 -1.43
CA GLU A 163 5.41 17.22 -2.87
C GLU A 163 4.53 15.99 -3.21
N GLY A 164 3.67 15.58 -2.28
CA GLY A 164 2.58 14.64 -2.54
C GLY A 164 2.81 13.20 -2.07
N MET A 165 3.93 12.91 -1.39
CA MET A 165 4.20 11.58 -0.81
C MET A 165 3.43 11.36 0.52
N MET A 166 2.17 11.77 0.52
CA MET A 166 1.22 11.72 1.62
C MET A 166 -0.14 11.27 1.11
N ARG A 167 -0.82 10.42 1.88
CA ARG A 167 -2.16 9.92 1.55
C ARG A 167 -3.06 9.97 2.77
N PRO A 168 -4.33 10.38 2.59
CA PRO A 168 -5.31 10.25 3.65
C PRO A 168 -5.86 8.82 3.74
N PHE A 169 -6.28 8.42 4.95
CA PHE A 169 -7.19 7.31 5.19
C PHE A 169 -8.22 7.69 6.26
N VAL A 170 -9.33 6.97 6.34
CA VAL A 170 -10.40 7.24 7.30
C VAL A 170 -10.54 6.11 8.29
N ILE A 171 -10.42 6.43 9.57
CA ILE A 171 -10.79 5.54 10.67
C ILE A 171 -12.24 5.85 11.04
N MET A 172 -13.12 4.85 10.92
CA MET A 172 -14.55 4.97 11.17
C MET A 172 -14.97 4.22 12.42
N PRO A 173 -16.06 4.64 13.10
CA PRO A 173 -16.72 3.77 14.07
C PRO A 173 -17.06 2.42 13.41
N PRO A 174 -16.86 1.26 14.09
CA PRO A 174 -17.06 -0.05 13.46
C PRO A 174 -18.42 -0.23 12.78
N ALA A 175 -19.50 0.24 13.42
CA ALA A 175 -20.85 0.18 12.83
C ALA A 175 -21.01 1.04 11.56
N VAL A 176 -20.31 2.17 11.47
CA VAL A 176 -20.32 3.02 10.26
C VAL A 176 -19.48 2.39 9.17
N HIS A 177 -18.35 1.77 9.53
CA HIS A 177 -17.50 1.05 8.59
C HIS A 177 -18.23 -0.11 7.92
N GLU A 178 -19.01 -0.86 8.68
CA GLU A 178 -19.85 -1.95 8.16
C GLU A 178 -20.83 -1.45 7.10
N ILE A 179 -21.57 -0.37 7.38
CA ILE A 179 -22.52 0.24 6.43
C ILE A 179 -21.78 0.79 5.20
N HIS A 180 -20.62 1.42 5.39
CA HIS A 180 -19.81 1.92 4.29
C HIS A 180 -19.37 0.79 3.35
N ALA A 181 -18.87 -0.31 3.91
CA ALA A 181 -18.47 -1.49 3.14
C ALA A 181 -19.64 -2.07 2.33
N MET A 182 -20.84 -2.15 2.93
CA MET A 182 -22.06 -2.56 2.23
C MET A 182 -22.39 -1.63 1.06
N SER A 183 -22.33 -0.31 1.27
CA SER A 183 -22.61 0.68 0.21
C SER A 183 -21.61 0.58 -0.93
N MET A 184 -20.33 0.41 -0.64
CA MET A 184 -19.28 0.27 -1.66
C MET A 184 -19.47 -1.02 -2.47
N GLY A 185 -19.84 -2.12 -1.81
CA GLY A 185 -20.18 -3.38 -2.47
C GLY A 185 -21.41 -3.27 -3.39
N MET A 186 -22.48 -2.60 -2.94
CA MET A 186 -23.67 -2.36 -3.74
C MET A 186 -23.38 -1.51 -4.99
N ASN A 187 -22.62 -0.43 -4.83
CA ASN A 187 -22.27 0.46 -5.95
C ASN A 187 -21.34 -0.23 -6.96
N GLY A 188 -20.38 -1.03 -6.48
CA GLY A 188 -19.53 -1.86 -7.34
C GLY A 188 -20.33 -2.88 -8.15
N ALA A 189 -21.35 -3.51 -7.54
CA ALA A 189 -22.24 -4.45 -8.21
C ALA A 189 -23.20 -3.79 -9.22
N MET A 190 -23.59 -2.53 -9.00
CA MET A 190 -24.48 -1.78 -9.91
C MET A 190 -23.75 -1.21 -11.13
N GLY A 191 -22.43 -0.98 -11.04
CA GLY A 191 -21.58 -0.55 -12.16
C GLY A 191 -21.08 -1.69 -13.05
N ALA A 192 -21.08 -2.93 -12.54
CA ALA A 192 -20.66 -4.12 -13.28
C ALA A 192 -21.87 -5.00 -13.63
N GLY A 193 -22.43 -4.79 -14.82
CA GLY A 193 -23.29 -5.78 -15.45
C GLY A 193 -22.49 -7.06 -15.74
N GLY A 194 -22.38 -7.97 -14.77
CA GLY A 194 -21.81 -9.30 -15.02
C GLY A 194 -21.07 -9.95 -13.85
N LYS A 195 -21.76 -10.92 -13.23
CA LYS A 195 -21.27 -12.06 -12.41
C LYS A 195 -20.74 -11.77 -11.00
N LYS A 196 -21.50 -12.29 -10.03
CA LYS A 196 -21.18 -12.43 -8.59
C LYS A 196 -19.85 -13.19 -8.40
N GLY A 197 -18.85 -12.50 -7.85
CA GLY A 197 -17.71 -13.11 -7.17
C GLY A 197 -17.89 -12.95 -5.66
N MET A 198 -18.04 -14.06 -4.95
CA MET A 198 -18.16 -14.11 -3.49
C MET A 198 -16.79 -13.79 -2.88
N HIS A 199 -16.62 -12.61 -2.29
CA HIS A 199 -15.50 -12.36 -1.38
C HIS A 199 -15.83 -12.98 -0.03
N SER A 200 -15.32 -14.19 0.21
CA SER A 200 -15.16 -14.71 1.56
C SER A 200 -14.05 -13.91 2.24
N GLY A 201 -14.40 -13.21 3.33
CA GLY A 201 -13.42 -12.64 4.24
C GLY A 201 -12.47 -13.75 4.71
N MET A 202 -11.18 -13.44 4.71
CA MET A 202 -10.19 -14.28 5.35
C MET A 202 -9.87 -13.65 6.69
N THR A 203 -10.66 -14.02 7.69
CA THR A 203 -10.23 -14.05 9.09
C THR A 203 -9.09 -15.05 9.19
N MET A 204 -7.88 -14.57 9.47
CA MET A 204 -6.88 -15.14 10.38
C MET A 204 -5.67 -14.21 10.44
#